data_AF-A0A1H9MT67-F1
#
_entry.id   AF-A0A1H9MT67-F1
#
_cell.length_a   1.000
_cell.length_b   1.000
_cell.length_c   1.000
_cell.angle_alpha   90.00
_cell.angle_beta   90.00
_cell.angle_gamma   90.00
#
_symmetry.space_group_name_H-M   'P 1'
#
loop_
_entity.id
_entity.type
_entity.pdbx_description
1 polymer ?
#
loop_
_entity_poly.entity_id
_entity_poly.type
_entity_poly.pdbx_seq_one_letter_code
_entity_poly.pdbx_strand_id
1 'polypeptide(L)'
;MKARLTNLRFWLLVFPIGWLAMVFVSIAVWPSPGAGSPDELAAEVTNALRAHDFHKLEPLLAVGGEDVAKTTADQFQTARVERGVYRDGAIVVEYTHDGTRAEFRLPVEMQDGRYVVNPVVTPRG
;
A
#
# COMPACT_ATOMS: atom_id res chain seq x y z
N MET A 1 52.57 -7.91 -15.60
CA MET A 1 51.27 -7.65 -16.25
C MET A 1 50.15 -8.67 -15.91
N LYS A 2 50.28 -9.53 -14.87
CA LYS A 2 49.25 -10.53 -14.50
C LYS A 2 48.35 -10.13 -13.33
N ALA A 3 48.84 -9.35 -12.35
CA ALA A 3 48.07 -8.99 -11.15
C ALA A 3 46.84 -8.09 -11.42
N ARG A 4 46.90 -7.24 -12.46
CA ARG A 4 45.83 -6.30 -12.81
C ARG A 4 44.59 -7.00 -13.40
N LEU A 5 44.81 -8.12 -14.10
CA LEU A 5 43.74 -8.95 -14.69
C LEU A 5 42.96 -9.74 -13.63
N THR A 6 43.62 -10.18 -12.55
CA THR A 6 42.97 -10.90 -11.45
C THR A 6 42.02 -10.00 -10.67
N ASN A 7 42.45 -8.77 -10.34
CA ASN A 7 41.58 -7.79 -9.69
C ASN A 7 40.37 -7.42 -10.55
N LEU A 8 40.54 -7.22 -11.86
CA LEU A 8 39.42 -6.88 -12.74
C LEU A 8 38.41 -8.04 -12.88
N ARG A 9 38.88 -9.28 -13.05
CA ARG A 9 38.01 -10.47 -13.11
C ARG A 9 37.29 -10.73 -11.78
N PHE A 10 37.97 -10.47 -10.66
CA PHE A 10 37.37 -10.55 -9.34
C PHE A 10 36.25 -9.52 -9.18
N TRP A 11 36.50 -8.24 -9.49
CA TRP A 11 35.48 -7.20 -9.40
C TRP A 11 34.33 -7.41 -10.40
N LEU A 12 34.59 -7.92 -11.60
CA LEU A 12 33.57 -8.29 -12.58
C LEU A 12 32.63 -9.40 -12.11
N LEU A 13 33.05 -10.27 -11.20
CA LEU A 13 32.20 -11.32 -10.62
C LEU A 13 31.55 -10.88 -9.31
N VAL A 14 32.30 -10.23 -8.44
CA VAL A 14 31.82 -9.80 -7.11
C VAL A 14 30.77 -8.70 -7.23
N PHE A 15 30.93 -7.76 -8.16
CA PHE A 15 29.99 -6.66 -8.33
C PHE A 15 28.58 -7.12 -8.73
N PRO A 16 28.37 -7.92 -9.79
CA PRO A 16 27.03 -8.38 -10.16
C PRO A 16 26.44 -9.31 -9.10
N ILE A 17 27.25 -10.14 -8.43
CA ILE A 17 26.76 -11.01 -7.35
C ILE A 17 26.29 -10.17 -6.15
N GLY A 18 27.09 -9.18 -5.73
CA GLY A 18 26.73 -8.26 -4.66
C GLY A 18 25.50 -7.41 -5.00
N TRP A 19 25.41 -6.94 -6.25
CA TRP A 19 24.25 -6.20 -6.74
C TRP A 19 22.98 -7.06 -6.76
N LEU A 20 23.05 -8.30 -7.27
CA LEU A 20 21.93 -9.24 -7.25
C LEU A 20 21.49 -9.58 -5.82
N ALA A 21 22.44 -9.78 -4.91
CA ALA A 21 22.13 -10.02 -3.49
C ALA A 21 21.43 -8.80 -2.86
N MET A 22 21.89 -7.58 -3.15
CA MET A 22 21.24 -6.35 -2.71
C MET A 22 19.82 -6.23 -3.26
N VAL A 23 19.62 -6.46 -4.56
CA VAL A 23 18.29 -6.44 -5.21
C VAL A 23 17.37 -7.48 -4.57
N PHE A 24 17.86 -8.69 -4.34
CA PHE A 24 17.06 -9.76 -3.72
C PHE A 24 16.61 -9.39 -2.31
N VAL A 25 17.50 -8.82 -1.49
CA VAL A 25 17.14 -8.33 -0.16
C VAL A 25 16.10 -7.21 -0.25
N SER A 26 16.26 -6.26 -1.19
CA SER A 26 15.28 -5.19 -1.38
C SER A 26 13.89 -5.71 -1.76
N ILE A 27 13.80 -6.76 -2.57
CA ILE A 27 12.53 -7.40 -2.94
C ILE A 27 11.95 -8.17 -1.75
N ALA A 28 12.77 -8.93 -1.01
CA ALA A 28 12.32 -9.74 0.12
C ALA A 28 11.86 -8.92 1.33
N VAL A 29 12.39 -7.69 1.49
CA VAL A 29 12.02 -6.78 2.57
C VAL A 29 10.79 -5.92 2.22
N TRP A 30 10.38 -5.89 0.96
CA TRP A 30 9.16 -5.19 0.59
C TRP A 30 7.95 -5.90 1.20
N PRO A 31 7.12 -5.20 2.02
CA PRO A 31 5.93 -5.78 2.58
C PRO A 31 5.03 -6.22 1.42
N SER A 32 4.55 -7.46 1.49
CA SER A 32 3.61 -7.97 0.51
C SER A 32 2.35 -7.10 0.47
N PRO A 33 1.78 -6.82 -0.71
CA PRO A 33 0.55 -6.04 -0.82
C PRO A 33 -0.60 -6.72 -0.06
N GLY A 34 -1.41 -5.92 0.63
CA GLY A 34 -2.53 -6.35 1.46
C GLY A 34 -2.16 -6.82 2.86
N ALA A 35 -3.18 -6.97 3.70
CA ALA A 35 -3.04 -7.35 5.10
C ALA A 35 -3.26 -8.85 5.33
N GLY A 36 -2.80 -9.37 6.48
CA GLY A 36 -2.99 -10.76 6.88
C GLY A 36 -4.40 -11.06 7.39
N SER A 37 -5.17 -10.03 7.79
CA SER A 37 -6.56 -10.16 8.24
C SER A 37 -7.41 -8.94 7.89
N PRO A 38 -8.76 -9.07 7.86
CA PRO A 38 -9.65 -7.94 7.60
C PRO A 38 -9.58 -6.83 8.66
N ASP A 39 -9.35 -7.19 9.92
CA ASP A 39 -9.22 -6.22 11.01
C ASP A 39 -7.90 -5.44 10.93
N GLU A 40 -6.81 -6.11 10.56
CA GLU A 40 -5.52 -5.48 10.26
C GLU A 40 -5.66 -4.54 9.06
N LEU A 41 -6.31 -5.00 7.98
CA LEU A 41 -6.59 -4.16 6.81
C LEU A 41 -7.39 -2.92 7.19
N ALA A 42 -8.42 -3.06 8.04
CA ALA A 42 -9.23 -1.93 8.50
C ALA A 42 -8.38 -0.92 9.27
N ALA A 43 -7.49 -1.38 10.14
CA ALA A 43 -6.58 -0.51 10.90
C ALA A 43 -5.58 0.21 9.99
N GLU A 44 -4.96 -0.50 9.05
CA GLU A 44 -3.98 0.04 8.11
C GLU A 44 -4.60 1.07 7.16
N VAL A 45 -5.73 0.74 6.53
CA VAL A 45 -6.49 1.65 5.67
C VAL A 45 -6.90 2.90 6.43
N THR A 46 -7.45 2.75 7.63
CA THR A 46 -7.85 3.90 8.47
C THR A 46 -6.67 4.79 8.81
N ASN A 47 -5.52 4.19 9.15
CA ASN A 47 -4.32 4.93 9.48
C ASN A 47 -3.73 5.65 8.25
N ALA A 48 -3.74 5.01 7.07
CA ALA A 48 -3.29 5.61 5.83
C ALA A 48 -4.16 6.83 5.44
N LEU A 49 -5.49 6.69 5.51
CA LEU A 49 -6.42 7.77 5.24
C LEU A 49 -6.31 8.91 6.26
N ARG A 50 -6.15 8.59 7.55
CA ARG A 50 -5.95 9.59 8.62
C ARG A 50 -4.63 10.34 8.47
N ALA A 51 -3.58 9.66 7.99
CA ALA A 51 -2.27 10.28 7.74
C ALA A 51 -2.21 11.01 6.39
N HIS A 52 -3.24 10.88 5.55
CA HIS A 52 -3.25 11.35 4.16
C HIS A 52 -2.06 10.79 3.36
N ASP A 53 -1.63 9.57 3.69
CA ASP A 53 -0.42 8.95 3.16
C ASP A 53 -0.80 7.92 2.10
N PHE A 54 -0.78 8.35 0.83
CA PHE A 54 -1.15 7.51 -0.29
C PHE A 54 -0.16 6.35 -0.50
N HIS A 55 1.11 6.49 -0.10
CA HIS A 55 2.09 5.41 -0.20
C HIS A 55 1.78 4.25 0.75
N LYS A 56 1.10 4.53 1.86
CA LYS A 56 0.60 3.49 2.76
C LYS A 56 -0.72 2.89 2.29
N LEU A 57 -1.49 3.63 1.49
CA LEU A 57 -2.78 3.17 0.97
C LEU A 57 -2.59 2.29 -0.28
N GLU A 58 -1.68 2.66 -1.18
CA GLU A 58 -1.38 1.97 -2.44
C GLU A 58 -1.23 0.44 -2.30
N PRO A 59 -0.39 -0.11 -1.40
CA PRO A 59 -0.21 -1.56 -1.30
C PRO A 59 -1.44 -2.29 -0.77
N LEU A 60 -2.43 -1.57 -0.22
CA LEU A 60 -3.67 -2.15 0.30
C LEU A 60 -4.76 -2.19 -0.76
N LEU A 61 -4.57 -1.54 -1.91
CA LEU A 61 -5.55 -1.50 -2.98
C LEU A 61 -5.46 -2.75 -3.87
N ALA A 62 -6.60 -3.36 -4.16
CA ALA A 62 -6.70 -4.46 -5.13
C ALA A 62 -6.41 -3.98 -6.56
N VAL A 63 -6.85 -2.77 -6.87
CA VAL A 63 -6.79 -2.15 -8.20
C VAL A 63 -6.58 -0.64 -8.08
N GLY A 64 -5.96 -0.05 -9.10
CA GLY A 64 -5.89 1.42 -9.25
C GLY A 64 -4.52 2.06 -9.00
N GLY A 65 -3.57 1.34 -8.38
CA GLY A 65 -2.18 1.81 -8.20
C GLY A 65 -2.07 3.19 -7.52
N GLU A 66 -0.95 3.86 -7.75
CA GLU A 66 -0.61 5.16 -7.15
C GLU A 66 -1.69 6.25 -7.39
N ASP A 67 -2.23 6.37 -8.62
CA ASP A 67 -3.18 7.43 -8.98
C ASP A 67 -4.49 7.34 -8.19
N VAL A 68 -5.02 6.13 -8.01
CA VAL A 68 -6.25 5.92 -7.24
C VAL A 68 -5.98 6.07 -5.74
N ALA A 69 -4.83 5.61 -5.25
CA ALA A 69 -4.42 5.84 -3.87
C ALA A 69 -4.32 7.33 -3.55
N LYS A 70 -3.71 8.11 -4.45
CA LYS A 70 -3.57 9.56 -4.33
C LYS A 70 -4.91 10.27 -4.37
N THR A 71 -5.75 9.95 -5.35
CA THR A 71 -7.10 10.55 -5.48
C THR A 71 -7.94 10.27 -4.24
N THR A 72 -7.85 9.04 -3.70
CA THR A 72 -8.55 8.66 -2.48
C THR A 72 -8.00 9.45 -1.29
N ALA A 73 -6.68 9.49 -1.08
CA ALA A 73 -6.09 10.26 0.02
C ALA A 73 -6.41 11.75 -0.07
N ASP A 74 -6.42 12.33 -1.27
CA ASP A 74 -6.77 13.73 -1.53
C ASP A 74 -8.23 14.03 -1.15
N GLN A 75 -9.17 13.11 -1.40
CA GLN A 75 -10.56 13.26 -0.95
C GLN A 75 -10.68 13.36 0.58
N PHE A 76 -9.74 12.77 1.31
CA PHE A 76 -9.71 12.81 2.76
C PHE A 76 -8.88 13.97 3.33
N GLN A 77 -8.17 14.78 2.53
CA GLN A 77 -7.37 15.91 3.05
C GLN A 77 -8.20 16.91 3.86
N THR A 78 -9.44 17.15 3.46
CA THR A 78 -10.40 18.04 4.14
C THR A 78 -11.34 17.28 5.07
N ALA A 79 -11.15 15.98 5.24
CA ALA A 79 -11.99 15.11 6.06
C ALA A 79 -11.24 14.63 7.30
N ARG A 80 -11.93 14.61 8.44
CA ARG A 80 -11.42 14.02 9.67
C ARG A 80 -11.86 12.57 9.76
N VAL A 81 -10.90 11.64 9.61
CA VAL A 81 -11.15 10.20 9.77
C VAL A 81 -11.26 9.86 11.26
N GLU A 82 -12.43 9.35 11.67
CA GLU A 82 -12.70 9.00 13.07
C GLU A 82 -12.31 7.55 13.33
N ARG A 83 -12.92 6.62 12.59
CA ARG A 83 -12.81 5.18 12.83
C ARG A 83 -12.96 4.40 11.53
N GLY A 84 -12.31 3.24 11.43
CA GLY A 84 -12.65 2.22 10.44
C GLY A 84 -12.93 0.88 11.09
N VAL A 85 -13.88 0.13 10.53
CA VAL A 85 -14.24 -1.22 10.97
C VAL A 85 -14.53 -2.10 9.76
N TYR A 86 -14.18 -3.37 9.86
CA TYR A 86 -14.64 -4.37 8.90
C TYR A 86 -16.10 -4.74 9.22
N ARG A 87 -17.00 -4.63 8.24
CA ARG A 87 -18.41 -4.99 8.35
C ARG A 87 -18.95 -5.41 6.98
N ASP A 88 -19.69 -6.51 6.95
CA ASP A 88 -20.41 -6.98 5.75
C ASP A 88 -19.54 -7.13 4.49
N GLY A 89 -18.29 -7.57 4.64
CA GLY A 89 -17.37 -7.73 3.50
C GLY A 89 -16.70 -6.44 3.01
N ALA A 90 -16.85 -5.33 3.75
CA ALA A 90 -16.23 -4.05 3.42
C ALA A 90 -15.57 -3.42 4.65
N ILE A 91 -14.54 -2.60 4.42
CA ILE A 91 -14.05 -1.67 5.43
C ILE A 91 -14.89 -0.41 5.35
N VAL A 92 -15.57 -0.11 6.45
CA VAL A 92 -16.38 1.09 6.62
C VAL A 92 -15.56 2.10 7.39
N VAL A 93 -15.17 3.19 6.72
CA VAL A 93 -14.44 4.31 7.30
C VAL A 93 -15.42 5.44 7.59
N GLU A 94 -15.60 5.75 8.87
CA GLU A 94 -16.38 6.87 9.35
C GLU A 94 -15.51 8.13 9.33
N TYR A 95 -15.96 9.16 8.63
CA TYR A 95 -15.25 10.43 8.51
C TYR A 95 -16.21 11.61 8.63
N THR A 96 -15.68 12.75 9.08
CA THR A 96 -16.42 14.01 9.16
C THR A 96 -15.80 15.00 8.18
N HIS A 97 -16.59 15.53 7.25
CA HIS A 97 -16.18 16.54 6.29
C HIS A 97 -17.15 17.71 6.36
N ASP A 98 -16.62 18.93 6.52
CA ASP A 98 -17.41 20.17 6.67
C ASP A 98 -18.53 20.07 7.71
N GLY A 99 -18.24 19.40 8.84
CA GLY A 99 -19.19 19.19 9.94
C GLY A 99 -20.25 18.11 9.68
N THR A 100 -20.25 17.49 8.50
CA THR A 100 -21.16 16.39 8.15
C THR A 100 -20.44 15.05 8.31
N ARG A 101 -21.01 14.14 9.12
CA ARG A 101 -20.51 12.77 9.26
C ARG A 101 -20.98 11.94 8.07
N ALA A 102 -20.05 11.21 7.46
CA ALA A 102 -20.28 10.32 6.35
C ALA A 102 -19.53 8.99 6.55
N GLU A 103 -19.97 7.97 5.82
CA GLU A 103 -19.32 6.66 5.78
C GLU A 103 -18.75 6.43 4.38
N PHE A 104 -17.50 6.00 4.32
CA PHE A 104 -16.87 5.53 3.10
C PHE A 104 -16.72 4.02 3.17
N ARG A 105 -17.19 3.31 2.14
CA ARG A 105 -17.19 1.84 2.10
C ARG A 105 -16.19 1.36 1.07
N LEU A 106 -15.29 0.50 1.52
CA LEU A 106 -14.22 -0.10 0.74
C LEU A 106 -14.42 -1.62 0.72
N PRO A 107 -15.04 -2.19 -0.33
CA PRO A 107 -15.15 -3.64 -0.49
C PRO A 107 -13.81 -4.34 -0.27
N VAL A 108 -13.82 -5.43 0.50
CA VAL A 108 -12.64 -6.24 0.77
C VAL A 108 -12.65 -7.44 -0.18
N GLU A 109 -11.51 -7.69 -0.79
CA GLU A 109 -11.26 -8.84 -1.64
C GLU A 109 -10.03 -9.60 -1.11
N MET A 110 -9.96 -10.90 -1.38
CA MET A 110 -8.78 -11.70 -1.07
C MET A 110 -7.98 -11.93 -2.35
N GLN A 111 -6.73 -11.46 -2.36
CA GLN A 111 -5.80 -11.58 -3.48
C GLN A 111 -4.49 -12.19 -2.98
N ASP A 112 -4.04 -13.27 -3.61
CA ASP A 112 -2.80 -13.98 -3.27
C ASP A 112 -2.66 -14.35 -1.77
N GLY A 113 -3.80 -14.68 -1.12
CA GLY A 113 -3.86 -15.04 0.30
C GLY A 113 -3.80 -13.85 1.26
N ARG A 114 -3.91 -12.62 0.76
CA ARG A 114 -3.95 -11.38 1.55
C ARG A 114 -5.25 -10.61 1.28
N TYR A 115 -5.66 -9.81 2.25
CA TYR A 115 -6.85 -8.98 2.14
C TYR A 115 -6.49 -7.61 1.57
N VAL A 116 -7.21 -7.19 0.55
CA VAL A 116 -7.05 -5.91 -0.15
C VAL A 116 -8.39 -5.20 -0.25
N VAL A 117 -8.38 -3.88 -0.40
CA VAL A 117 -9.59 -3.09 -0.62
C VAL A 117 -9.72 -2.65 -2.07
N ASN A 118 -10.95 -2.65 -2.56
CA ASN A 118 -11.27 -2.06 -3.85
C ASN A 118 -11.90 -0.67 -3.60
N PRO A 119 -11.19 0.43 -3.87
CA PRO A 119 -11.77 1.75 -3.76
C PRO A 119 -12.75 1.93 -4.91
N VAL A 120 -14.02 1.60 -4.65
CA VAL A 120 -15.12 1.98 -5.53
C VAL A 120 -15.26 3.49 -5.40
N VAL A 121 -14.51 4.24 -6.22
CA VAL A 121 -14.75 5.66 -6.41
C VAL A 121 -16.10 5.77 -7.07
N THR A 122 -17.17 5.92 -6.29
CA THR A 122 -18.49 6.17 -6.85
C THR A 122 -18.38 7.51 -7.56
N PRO A 123 -18.50 7.57 -8.90
CA PRO A 123 -18.50 8.86 -9.59
C PRO A 123 -19.69 9.65 -9.04
N ARG A 124 -19.40 10.77 -8.37
CA ARG A 124 -20.43 11.73 -8.00
C ARG A 124 -20.92 12.34 -9.31
N GLY A 125 -22.13 11.94 -9.73
CA GLY A 125 -22.90 12.63 -10.76
C GLY A 125 -23.45 13.95 -10.24
#